data_AF-A0AA39MMB9-F1
#
_entry.id   AF-A0AA39MMB9-F1
#
_cell.length_a   1.000
_cell.length_b   1.000
_cell.length_c   1.000
_cell.angle_alpha   90.00
_cell.angle_beta   90.00
_cell.angle_gamma   90.00
#
_symmetry.space_group_name_H-M   'P 1'
#
loop_
_entity.id
_entity.type
_entity.pdbx_description
1 polymer ?
#
loop_
_entity_poly.entity_id
_entity_poly.type
_entity_poly.pdbx_seq_one_letter_code
_entity_poly.pdbx_strand_id
1 'polypeptide(L)' 'IHFFADNSSTVESIIRPKCRPGQKHATVFFNIATKLLEEDEETSMEIAWAPGHQDIPGNEKADALAKEA' A
#
# COMPACT_ATOMS: atom_id res chain seq x y z
N ILE A 1 5.30 -5.07 -9.68
CA ILE A 1 4.81 -3.75 -9.18
C ILE A 1 5.27 -3.59 -7.74
N HIS A 2 5.88 -2.46 -7.36
CA HIS A 2 6.39 -2.27 -6.00
C HIS A 2 5.71 -1.06 -5.35
N PHE A 3 5.09 -1.27 -4.18
CA PHE A 3 4.52 -0.24 -3.33
C PHE A 3 5.36 -0.08 -2.06
N PHE A 4 5.61 1.17 -1.69
CA PHE A 4 6.30 1.53 -0.45
C PHE A 4 5.41 2.44 0.37
N ALA A 5 5.30 2.17 1.67
CA ALA A 5 4.56 3.00 2.61
C ALA A 5 5.29 3.10 3.94
N ASP A 6 5.25 4.27 4.57
CA ASP A 6 5.85 4.51 5.88
C ASP A 6 4.94 4.20 7.06
N ASN A 7 3.65 4.05 6.79
CA ASN A 7 2.69 3.58 7.78
C ASN A 7 2.67 2.04 7.83
N SER A 8 3.33 1.49 8.86
CA SER A 8 3.36 0.04 9.12
C SER A 8 1.96 -0.58 9.31
N SER A 9 1.01 0.16 9.87
CA SER A 9 -0.39 -0.28 10.00
C SER A 9 -1.09 -0.41 8.65
N THR A 10 -0.78 0.48 7.70
CA THR A 10 -1.29 0.38 6.32
C THR A 10 -0.76 -0.86 5.63
N VAL A 11 0.56 -1.10 5.71
CA VAL A 11 1.19 -2.29 5.13
C VAL A 11 0.59 -3.57 5.71
N GLU A 12 0.45 -3.66 7.04
CA GLU A 12 -0.17 -4.82 7.68
C GLU A 12 -1.64 -5.01 7.25
N SER A 13 -2.41 -3.93 7.19
CA SER A 13 -3.84 -3.99 6.84
C SER A 13 -4.07 -4.43 5.39
N ILE A 14 -3.16 -4.13 4.47
CA ILE A 14 -3.26 -4.54 3.07
C ILE A 14 -2.83 -6.00 2.91
N ILE A 15 -1.73 -6.41 3.55
CA ILE A 15 -1.22 -7.80 3.46
C ILE A 15 -2.17 -8.77 4.19
N ARG A 16 -2.78 -8.32 5.30
CA ARG A 16 -3.67 -9.12 6.14
C ARG A 16 -4.97 -8.36 6.41
N PRO A 17 -5.85 -8.23 5.39
CA PRO A 17 -7.11 -7.52 5.58
C PRO A 17 -7.95 -8.21 6.65
N LYS A 18 -8.42 -7.45 7.64
CA LYS A 18 -9.35 -7.92 8.67
C LYS A 18 -10.72 -7.30 8.40
N CYS A 19 -11.80 -8.05 8.53
CA CYS A 19 -13.14 -7.46 8.48
C CYS A 19 -13.39 -6.63 9.75
N ARG A 20 -12.92 -5.38 9.77
CA ARG A 20 -13.12 -4.40 10.84
C ARG A 20 -13.74 -3.12 10.28
N PRO A 21 -14.64 -2.45 11.02
CA PRO A 21 -15.08 -1.10 10.68
C PRO A 21 -13.85 -0.19 10.46
N GLY A 22 -13.80 0.53 9.34
CA GLY A 22 -12.69 1.42 8.98
C GLY A 22 -11.69 0.88 7.95
N GLN A 23 -11.75 -0.39 7.54
CA GLN A 23 -10.81 -0.97 6.56
C GLN A 23 -11.29 -0.96 5.09
N LYS A 24 -12.34 -0.17 4.76
CA LYS A 24 -12.95 -0.17 3.42
C LYS A 24 -11.92 0.00 2.29
N HIS A 25 -10.98 0.93 2.44
CA HIS A 25 -9.96 1.19 1.42
C HIS A 25 -8.94 0.05 1.30
N ALA A 26 -8.52 -0.56 2.41
CA ALA A 26 -7.63 -1.72 2.40
C ALA A 26 -8.30 -2.93 1.73
N THR A 27 -9.59 -3.16 2.00
CA THR A 27 -10.36 -4.24 1.33
C THR A 27 -10.51 -4.00 -0.17
N VAL A 28 -10.83 -2.78 -0.59
CA VAL A 28 -10.93 -2.44 -2.02
C VAL A 28 -9.59 -2.63 -2.73
N PHE A 29 -8.50 -2.15 -2.13
CA PHE A 29 -7.16 -2.34 -2.68
C PHE A 29 -6.83 -3.83 -2.81
N PHE A 30 -7.05 -4.62 -1.75
CA PHE A 30 -6.79 -6.05 -1.74
C PHE A 30 -7.55 -6.77 -2.87
N ASN A 31 -8.85 -6.49 -3.04
CA ASN A 31 -9.65 -7.13 -4.09
C ASN A 31 -9.15 -6.79 -5.50
N ILE A 32 -8.74 -5.54 -5.73
CA ILE A 32 -8.19 -5.11 -7.03
C ILE A 32 -6.82 -5.76 -7.28
N ALA A 33 -5.95 -5.76 -6.26
CA ALA A 33 -4.63 -6.36 -6.34
C ALA A 33 -4.71 -7.87 -6.61
N THR A 34 -5.57 -8.60 -5.88
CA THR A 34 -5.80 -10.03 -6.10
C THR A 34 -6.31 -10.30 -7.51
N LYS A 35 -7.30 -9.53 -7.99
CA LYS A 35 -7.81 -9.70 -9.36
C LYS A 35 -6.71 -9.48 -10.41
N LEU A 36 -5.86 -8.48 -10.23
CA LEU A 36 -4.73 -8.21 -11.13
C LEU A 36 -3.73 -9.37 -11.14
N LEU A 37 -3.44 -9.96 -9.97
CA LEU A 37 -2.53 -11.10 -9.85
C LEU A 37 -3.14 -12.40 -10.40
N GLU A 38 -4.47 -12.53 -10.41
CA GLU A 38 -5.18 -13.68 -10.98
C GLU A 38 -5.29 -13.63 -12.51
N GLU A 39 -5.19 -12.43 -13.12
CA GLU A 39 -5.29 -12.26 -14.57
C GLU A 39 -4.02 -12.67 -15.34
N ASP A 40 -2.85 -12.65 -14.69
CA ASP A 40 -1.55 -12.97 -15.30
C ASP A 40 -0.56 -13.54 -14.25
N GLU A 41 -0.11 -14.78 -14.46
CA GLU A 41 0.83 -15.47 -13.56
C GLU A 41 2.22 -14.81 -13.49
N GLU A 42 2.62 -14.05 -14.52
CA GLU A 42 3.89 -13.31 -14.52
C GLU A 42 3.80 -11.98 -13.75
N THR A 43 2.58 -11.52 -13.46
CA THR A 43 2.39 -10.29 -12.71
C THR A 43 2.68 -10.52 -11.23
N SER A 44 3.71 -9.84 -10.72
CA SER A 44 4.07 -9.85 -9.30
C SER A 44 3.85 -8.49 -8.66
N MET A 45 3.44 -8.49 -7.40
CA MET A 45 3.26 -7.27 -6.59
C MET A 45 3.99 -7.42 -5.25
N GLU A 46 4.78 -6.42 -4.91
CA GLU A 46 5.46 -6.29 -3.63
C GLU A 46 4.94 -5.06 -2.90
N ILE A 47 4.70 -5.20 -1.60
CA ILE A 47 4.29 -4.11 -0.71
C ILE A 47 5.25 -4.15 0.48
N ALA A 48 6.09 -3.11 0.57
CA ALA A 48 7.14 -3.02 1.56
C ALA A 48 6.95 -1.79 2.45
N TRP A 49 7.34 -1.93 3.71
CA TRP A 49 7.45 -0.79 4.61
C TRP A 49 8.76 -0.04 4.33
N ALA A 50 8.69 1.29 4.32
CA ALA A 50 9.86 2.17 4.23
C ALA A 50 9.85 3.15 5.41
N PRO A 51 10.99 3.55 5.99
CA PRO A 51 10.98 4.52 7.07
C PRO A 51 10.61 5.92 6.57
N GLY A 52 9.71 6.61 7.27
CA GLY A 52 9.35 8.01 7.00
C GLY A 52 10.35 9.00 7.60
N HIS A 53 10.38 10.23 7.07
CA HIS A 53 11.25 11.32 7.54
C HIS A 53 12.75 10.95 7.58
N GLN A 54 13.20 10.21 6.57
CA GLN A 54 14.60 9.80 6.39
C GLN A 54 15.20 10.40 5.10
N ASP A 55 14.62 11.49 4.60
CA ASP A 55 15.03 12.14 3.35
C ASP A 55 15.00 11.20 2.13
N ILE A 56 14.15 10.17 2.16
CA ILE A 56 13.91 9.28 1.03
C ILE A 56 13.09 10.06 0.00
N PRO A 57 13.65 10.45 -1.17
CA PRO A 57 13.01 11.42 -2.04
C PRO A 57 11.60 11.04 -2.50
N GLY A 58 11.36 9.73 -2.69
CA GLY A 58 10.05 9.21 -3.05
C GLY A 58 9.00 9.34 -1.94
N ASN A 59 9.38 9.03 -0.68
CA ASN A 59 8.46 9.12 0.45
C ASN A 59 8.16 10.57 0.82
N GLU A 60 9.17 11.44 0.84
CA GLU A 60 8.98 12.87 1.14
C GLU A 60 8.07 13.54 0.10
N LYS A 61 8.21 13.17 -1.17
CA LYS A 61 7.31 13.65 -2.23
C LYS A 61 5.88 13.15 -2.02
N ALA A 62 5.70 11.88 -1.63
CA ALA A 62 4.38 11.32 -1.36
C ALA A 62 3.71 11.99 -0.14
N ASP A 63 4.46 12.24 0.94
CA ASP A 63 3.98 12.93 2.14
C ASP A 63 3.58 14.40 1.84
N ALA A 64 4.40 15.12 1.05
CA ALA A 64 4.08 16.47 0.63
C ALA A 64 2.76 16.53 -0.18
N LEU A 65 2.61 15.65 -1.18
CA LEU A 65 1.39 15.57 -1.99
C LEU A 65 0.17 15.16 -1.17
N ALA A 66 0.33 14.27 -0.18
CA ALA A 66 -0.77 13.84 0.68
C ALA A 66 -1.28 14.97 1.59
N LYS A 67 -0.42 15.93 1.96
CA LYS A 67 -0.80 17.12 2.76
C LYS A 67 -1.52 18.19 1.95
N GLU A 68 -1.41 18.15 0.62
CA GLU A 68 -2.05 19.11 -0.29
C GLU A 68 -3.46 18.69 -0.74
N ALA A 69 -3.89 17.45 -0.45
CA ALA A 69 -5.16 16.86 -0.84
C ALA A 69 -6.23 16.94 0.26
#